data_AF-A0A9Q3Q5P4-F1
#
_entry.id   AF-A0A9Q3Q5P4-F1
#
_cell.length_a   1.000
_cell.length_b   1.000
_cell.length_c   1.000
_cell.angle_alpha   90.00
_cell.angle_beta   90.00
_cell.angle_gamma   90.00
#
_symmetry.space_group_name_H-M   'P 1'
#
loop_
_entity.id
_entity.type
_entity.pdbx_description
1 polymer ?
#
loop_
_entity_poly.entity_id
_entity_poly.type
_entity_poly.pdbx_seq_one_letter_code
_entity_poly.pdbx_strand_id
1 'polypeptide(L)'
;MSQFAEKTQKQFSELEASHDRMKTLTASMDKIVKTLQEGHAQLSKASEETNKRLNGGVQRQPQERGAEVTKKKNSCHNCGSTDHYANNCPKTKKKVYSIKKVPEEESPTEDSESDSMGDAIREQTDEEQDPREEFLAEYQEETSLEIQDIHLEVGVTGALRSEEGLALSKLGLTYGGLKDMVRRNTLKSVKDELLKE
;
A
#
# COMPACT_ATOMS: atom_id res chain seq x y z
N MET A 1 17.87 52.42 34.99
CA MET A 1 17.60 51.29 35.89
C MET A 1 16.21 50.67 35.65
N SER A 2 15.11 51.45 35.63
CA SER A 2 13.74 50.90 35.51
C SER A 2 13.44 50.10 34.22
N GLN A 3 13.90 50.57 33.06
CA GLN A 3 13.61 49.93 31.76
C GLN A 3 14.26 48.54 31.61
N PHE A 4 15.39 48.30 32.29
CA PHE A 4 16.06 47.01 32.23
C PHE A 4 15.27 45.94 33.00
N ALA A 5 14.74 46.30 34.19
CA ALA A 5 13.92 45.42 35.01
C ALA A 5 12.62 45.01 34.29
N GLU A 6 11.95 45.96 33.63
CA GLU A 6 10.71 45.70 32.88
C GLU A 6 10.96 44.78 31.68
N LYS A 7 12.06 44.99 30.94
CA LYS A 7 12.46 44.11 29.84
C LYS A 7 12.73 42.68 30.32
N THR A 8 13.46 42.52 31.44
CA THR A 8 13.72 41.19 32.01
C THR A 8 12.44 40.50 32.46
N GLN A 9 11.51 41.22 33.09
CA GLN A 9 10.23 40.66 33.52
C GLN A 9 9.40 40.17 32.34
N LYS A 10 9.35 40.94 31.24
CA LYS A 10 8.66 40.53 30.02
C LYS A 10 9.25 39.25 29.44
N GLN A 11 10.58 39.16 29.35
CA GLN A 11 11.26 37.96 28.85
C GLN A 11 10.95 36.71 29.70
N PHE A 12 10.90 36.84 31.03
CA PHE A 12 10.52 35.72 31.89
C PHE A 12 9.07 35.27 31.66
N SER A 13 8.14 36.21 31.49
CA SER A 13 6.74 35.88 31.20
C SER A 13 6.56 35.19 29.84
N GLU A 14 7.31 35.61 28.82
CA GLU A 14 7.30 34.97 27.50
C GLU A 14 7.90 33.56 27.55
N LEU A 15 8.97 33.37 28.32
CA LEU A 15 9.60 32.07 28.53
C LEU A 15 8.68 31.10 29.27
N GLU A 16 7.99 31.56 30.31
CA GLU A 16 7.01 30.77 31.06
C GLU A 16 5.84 30.35 30.16
N ALA A 17 5.29 31.28 29.37
CA ALA A 17 4.25 30.97 28.40
C ALA A 17 4.73 29.96 27.32
N SER A 18 5.99 30.04 26.91
CA SER A 18 6.59 29.08 25.97
C SER A 18 6.71 27.68 26.58
N HIS A 19 7.15 27.61 27.84
CA HIS A 19 7.26 26.36 28.57
C HIS A 19 5.89 25.68 28.78
N ASP A 20 4.85 26.46 29.06
CA ASP A 20 3.49 25.91 29.14
C ASP A 20 3.00 25.39 27.79
N ARG A 21 3.30 26.08 26.68
CA ARG A 21 3.04 25.55 25.33
C ARG A 21 3.76 24.22 25.10
N MET A 22 5.05 24.12 25.44
CA MET A 22 5.80 22.87 25.30
C MET A 22 5.18 21.74 26.14
N LYS A 23 4.77 22.00 27.38
CA LYS A 23 4.08 20.99 28.20
C LYS A 23 2.80 20.50 27.55
N THR A 24 1.99 21.40 26.99
CA THR A 24 0.76 21.00 26.28
C THR A 24 1.06 20.16 25.05
N LEU A 25 2.13 20.48 24.32
CA LEU A 25 2.59 19.71 23.17
C LEU A 25 3.06 18.31 23.59
N THR A 26 3.87 18.19 24.65
CA THR A 26 4.30 16.90 25.19
C THR A 26 3.11 16.04 25.61
N ALA A 27 2.14 16.62 26.31
CA ALA A 27 0.93 15.91 26.70
C ALA A 27 0.08 15.45 25.48
N SER A 28 0.12 16.20 24.38
CA SER A 28 -0.50 15.79 23.11
C SER A 28 0.25 14.62 22.47
N MET A 29 1.59 14.69 22.44
CA MET A 29 2.43 13.61 21.92
C MET A 29 2.24 12.31 22.71
N ASP A 30 2.14 12.36 24.04
CA ASP A 30 1.89 11.19 24.87
C ASP A 30 0.56 10.50 24.52
N LYS A 31 -0.48 11.28 24.21
CA LYS A 31 -1.76 10.73 23.74
C LYS A 31 -1.59 10.02 22.41
N ILE A 32 -0.87 10.62 21.46
CA ILE A 32 -0.58 10.02 20.15
C ILE A 32 0.17 8.70 20.33
N VAL A 33 1.26 8.70 21.11
CA VAL A 33 2.04 7.49 21.39
C VAL A 33 1.17 6.39 21.99
N LYS A 34 0.31 6.72 22.95
CA LYS A 34 -0.62 5.77 23.55
C LYS A 34 -1.59 5.17 22.53
N THR A 35 -2.19 6.00 21.66
CA THR A 35 -3.09 5.51 20.61
C THR A 35 -2.37 4.59 19.61
N LEU A 36 -1.12 4.89 19.27
CA LEU A 36 -0.30 4.04 18.40
C LEU A 36 0.03 2.69 19.06
N GLN A 37 0.35 2.69 20.35
CA GLN A 37 0.60 1.46 21.12
C GLN A 37 -0.65 0.57 21.19
N GLU A 38 -1.82 1.17 21.43
CA GLU A 38 -3.10 0.46 21.43
C GLU A 38 -3.41 -0.13 20.04
N GLY A 39 -3.19 0.63 18.98
CA GLY A 39 -3.32 0.15 17.59
C GLY A 39 -2.38 -1.02 17.28
N HIS A 40 -1.11 -0.95 17.71
CA HIS A 40 -0.15 -2.04 17.53
C HIS A 40 -0.59 -3.31 18.27
N ALA A 41 -1.11 -3.20 19.50
CA ALA A 41 -1.62 -4.34 20.24
C ALA A 41 -2.83 -5.00 19.56
N GLN A 42 -3.73 -4.20 18.95
CA GLN A 42 -4.86 -4.73 18.19
C GLN A 42 -4.41 -5.45 16.92
N LEU A 43 -3.50 -4.86 16.15
CA LEU A 43 -2.94 -5.47 14.94
C LEU A 43 -2.20 -6.77 15.25
N SER A 44 -1.44 -6.80 16.35
CA SER A 44 -0.75 -8.01 16.81
C SER A 44 -1.74 -9.15 17.11
N LYS A 45 -2.83 -8.87 17.86
CA LYS A 45 -3.88 -9.87 18.12
C LYS A 45 -4.57 -10.35 16.85
N ALA A 46 -4.90 -9.44 15.94
CA ALA A 46 -5.51 -9.79 14.66
C ALA A 46 -4.56 -10.65 13.80
N SER A 47 -3.27 -10.34 13.80
CA SER A 47 -2.23 -11.13 13.12
C SER A 47 -2.12 -12.54 13.71
N GLU A 48 -2.13 -12.68 15.04
CA GLU A 48 -2.14 -14.00 15.69
C GLU A 48 -3.39 -14.81 15.34
N GLU A 49 -4.57 -14.18 15.31
CA GLU A 49 -5.82 -14.85 14.95
C GLU A 49 -5.81 -15.32 13.49
N THR A 50 -5.37 -14.47 12.57
CA THR A 50 -5.22 -14.83 11.15
C THR A 50 -4.20 -15.95 10.94
N ASN A 51 -3.05 -15.90 11.62
CA ASN A 51 -2.08 -16.99 11.60
C ASN A 51 -2.64 -18.30 12.16
N LYS A 52 -3.45 -18.26 13.22
CA LYS A 52 -4.15 -19.45 13.73
C LYS A 52 -5.13 -20.02 12.72
N ARG A 53 -5.84 -19.19 11.96
CA ARG A 53 -6.75 -19.64 10.89
C ARG A 53 -5.99 -20.27 9.73
N LEU A 54 -4.87 -19.68 9.32
CA LEU A 54 -4.04 -20.19 8.22
C LEU A 54 -3.32 -21.49 8.60
N ASN A 55 -2.66 -21.53 9.76
CA ASN A 55 -1.90 -22.69 10.21
C ASN A 55 -2.79 -23.79 10.83
N GLY A 56 -3.95 -23.44 11.36
CA GLY A 56 -4.95 -24.40 11.87
C GLY A 56 -5.79 -25.07 10.77
N GLY A 57 -5.66 -24.62 9.52
CA GLY A 57 -6.47 -25.05 8.37
C GLY A 57 -6.07 -26.39 7.70
N VAL A 58 -5.22 -27.22 8.31
CA VAL A 58 -4.97 -28.61 7.87
C VAL A 58 -5.00 -29.61 9.03
N GLN A 59 -5.84 -29.37 10.04
CA GLN A 59 -6.46 -30.50 10.74
C GLN A 59 -7.86 -30.66 10.17
N ARG A 60 -7.95 -31.35 9.04
CA ARG A 60 -9.19 -32.01 8.66
C ARG A 60 -9.51 -32.92 9.84
N GLN A 61 -10.49 -32.57 10.66
CA GLN A 61 -11.16 -33.56 11.48
C GLN A 61 -11.50 -34.72 10.54
N PRO A 62 -11.12 -35.97 10.87
CA PRO A 62 -11.64 -37.11 10.16
C PRO A 62 -13.14 -37.09 10.43
N GLN A 63 -13.93 -36.52 9.51
CA GLN A 63 -15.34 -36.80 9.48
C GLN A 63 -15.42 -38.29 9.18
N GLU A 64 -15.70 -39.07 10.21
CA GLU A 64 -16.18 -40.44 10.12
C GLU A 64 -17.53 -40.42 9.37
N ARG A 65 -17.45 -40.24 8.06
CA ARG A 65 -18.54 -40.53 7.12
C ARG A 65 -17.96 -41.46 6.07
N GLY A 66 -17.97 -42.74 6.43
CA GLY A 66 -18.51 -43.81 5.62
C GLY A 66 -17.88 -44.02 4.24
N ALA A 67 -17.28 -45.20 4.10
CA ALA A 67 -16.96 -45.88 2.85
C ALA A 67 -15.93 -45.16 1.96
N GLU A 68 -14.69 -45.57 2.20
CA GLU A 68 -13.59 -45.57 1.26
C GLU A 68 -14.01 -46.30 -0.04
N VAL A 69 -14.70 -45.60 -0.92
CA VAL A 69 -14.83 -46.02 -2.31
C VAL A 69 -13.55 -45.58 -2.98
N THR A 70 -12.61 -46.52 -3.15
CA THR A 70 -11.49 -46.39 -4.08
C THR A 70 -12.07 -46.12 -5.47
N LYS A 71 -12.35 -44.84 -5.78
CA LYS A 71 -12.76 -44.43 -7.12
C LYS A 71 -11.58 -44.72 -8.03
N LYS A 72 -11.70 -45.78 -8.82
CA LYS A 72 -10.76 -46.12 -9.89
C LYS A 72 -10.56 -44.83 -10.70
N LYS A 73 -9.31 -44.42 -10.93
CA LYS A 73 -8.94 -43.08 -11.43
C LYS A 73 -9.58 -42.70 -12.78
N ASN A 74 -10.30 -43.61 -13.44
CA ASN A 74 -10.96 -43.41 -14.74
C ASN A 74 -12.45 -43.82 -14.76
N SER A 75 -13.18 -43.76 -13.63
CA SER A 75 -14.63 -44.04 -13.61
C SER A 75 -15.47 -42.77 -13.70
N CYS A 76 -16.55 -42.81 -14.48
CA CYS A 76 -17.62 -41.81 -14.53
C CYS A 76 -18.08 -41.41 -13.13
N HIS A 77 -17.94 -40.13 -12.79
CA HIS A 77 -18.36 -39.62 -11.48
C HIS A 77 -19.87 -39.63 -11.26
N ASN A 78 -20.69 -39.72 -12.32
CA ASN A 78 -22.16 -39.71 -12.21
C ASN A 78 -22.77 -41.11 -12.05
N CYS A 79 -22.19 -42.14 -12.64
CA CYS A 79 -22.76 -43.50 -12.60
C CYS A 79 -21.80 -44.59 -12.11
N GLY A 80 -20.51 -44.27 -11.92
CA GLY A 80 -19.49 -45.21 -11.46
C GLY A 80 -18.92 -46.14 -12.54
N SER A 81 -19.43 -46.11 -13.78
CA SER A 81 -18.90 -46.94 -14.88
C SER A 81 -17.52 -46.47 -15.35
N THR A 82 -16.64 -47.37 -15.75
CA THR A 82 -15.32 -47.07 -16.35
C THR A 82 -15.36 -46.94 -17.88
N ASP A 83 -16.53 -47.14 -18.50
CA ASP A 83 -16.71 -47.13 -19.94
C ASP A 83 -16.73 -45.70 -20.54
N HIS A 84 -17.09 -44.70 -19.74
CA HIS A 84 -17.18 -43.30 -20.18
C HIS A 84 -16.78 -42.33 -19.06
N TYR A 85 -16.48 -41.08 -19.44
CA TYR A 85 -16.30 -39.96 -18.51
C TYR A 85 -17.63 -39.27 -18.17
N ALA A 86 -17.66 -38.52 -17.06
CA ALA A 86 -18.87 -37.87 -16.53
C ALA A 86 -19.63 -37.01 -17.55
N ASN A 87 -18.91 -36.38 -18.50
CA ASN A 87 -19.47 -35.54 -19.56
C ASN A 87 -20.24 -36.34 -20.63
N ASN A 88 -19.88 -37.61 -20.80
CA ASN A 88 -20.48 -38.54 -21.77
C ASN A 88 -21.39 -39.57 -21.08
N CYS A 89 -21.84 -39.28 -19.86
CA CYS A 89 -22.67 -40.21 -19.12
C CYS A 89 -24.07 -40.32 -19.78
N PRO A 90 -24.52 -41.51 -20.18
CA PRO A 90 -25.86 -41.65 -20.74
C PRO A 90 -26.96 -41.34 -19.72
N LYS A 91 -26.63 -41.35 -18.41
CA LYS A 91 -27.55 -41.00 -17.33
C LYS A 91 -27.67 -39.49 -17.10
N THR A 92 -26.75 -38.67 -17.60
CA THR A 92 -26.89 -37.21 -17.48
C THR A 92 -27.82 -36.71 -18.55
N LYS A 93 -29.05 -36.36 -18.15
CA LYS A 93 -29.94 -35.51 -18.95
C LYS A 93 -29.19 -34.21 -19.21
N LYS A 94 -28.59 -34.06 -20.39
CA LYS A 94 -27.92 -32.82 -20.82
C LYS A 94 -28.95 -31.70 -20.68
N LYS A 95 -28.81 -30.86 -19.66
CA LYS A 95 -29.40 -29.51 -19.70
C LYS A 95 -28.60 -28.79 -20.77
N VAL A 96 -29.07 -28.88 -22.01
CA VAL A 96 -28.60 -28.06 -23.11
C VAL A 96 -29.02 -26.65 -22.75
N TYR A 97 -28.15 -25.92 -22.05
CA TYR A 97 -28.25 -24.48 -22.06
C TYR A 97 -27.90 -24.09 -23.49
N SER A 98 -28.93 -23.74 -24.26
CA SER A 98 -28.80 -23.23 -25.61
C SER A 98 -28.01 -21.92 -25.53
N ILE A 99 -26.69 -22.00 -25.61
CA ILE A 99 -25.84 -20.87 -25.94
C ILE A 99 -26.26 -20.52 -27.37
N LYS A 100 -27.03 -19.43 -27.50
CA LYS A 100 -27.32 -18.84 -28.81
C LYS A 100 -25.95 -18.62 -29.48
N LYS A 101 -25.73 -19.27 -30.63
CA LYS A 101 -24.61 -18.97 -31.51
C LYS A 101 -24.61 -17.46 -31.75
N VAL A 102 -23.61 -16.76 -31.21
CA VAL A 102 -23.24 -15.45 -31.72
C VAL A 102 -22.64 -15.74 -33.10
N PRO A 103 -23.11 -15.07 -34.17
CA PRO A 103 -22.49 -15.17 -35.48
C PRO A 103 -21.00 -14.87 -35.37
N GLU A 104 -20.23 -15.74 -35.99
CA GLU A 104 -18.79 -15.62 -36.21
C GLU A 104 -18.57 -14.36 -37.07
N GLU A 105 -18.30 -13.23 -36.41
CA GLU A 105 -17.81 -12.05 -37.12
C GLU A 105 -16.33 -12.24 -37.41
N GLU A 106 -16.02 -12.07 -38.69
CA GLU A 106 -14.73 -12.29 -39.30
C GLU A 106 -13.65 -11.41 -38.64
N SER A 107 -12.47 -12.00 -38.49
CA SER A 107 -11.24 -11.31 -38.12
C SER A 107 -11.01 -10.09 -39.02
N PRO A 108 -10.78 -8.88 -38.46
CA PRO A 108 -10.32 -7.76 -39.26
C PRO A 108 -8.95 -8.09 -39.83
N THR A 109 -8.87 -8.14 -41.17
CA THR A 109 -7.62 -8.27 -41.90
C THR A 109 -6.73 -7.07 -41.62
N GLU A 110 -5.48 -7.38 -41.32
CA GLU A 110 -4.37 -6.46 -41.16
C GLU A 110 -4.13 -5.71 -42.47
N ASP A 111 -4.54 -4.44 -42.53
CA ASP A 111 -4.06 -3.48 -43.52
C ASP A 111 -4.29 -2.08 -42.94
N SER A 112 -3.30 -1.56 -42.20
CA SER A 112 -3.23 -0.13 -41.91
C SER A 112 -1.84 0.37 -42.21
N GLU A 113 -1.75 1.01 -43.37
CA GLU A 113 -0.62 1.72 -43.93
C GLU A 113 -0.06 2.71 -42.89
N SER A 114 1.25 2.59 -42.66
CA SER A 114 2.01 3.51 -41.83
C SER A 114 2.29 4.79 -42.64
N ASP A 115 1.36 5.74 -42.58
CA ASP A 115 1.57 7.10 -43.11
C ASP A 115 2.53 7.88 -42.20
N SER A 116 3.76 7.96 -42.69
CA SER A 116 4.83 8.82 -42.24
C SER A 116 4.48 10.29 -42.48
N MET A 117 3.77 10.91 -41.54
CA MET A 117 3.69 12.37 -41.43
C MET A 117 4.99 12.90 -40.82
N GLY A 118 6.00 13.08 -41.66
CA GLY A 118 7.02 14.08 -41.41
C GLY A 118 6.46 15.43 -41.81
N ASP A 119 6.29 16.36 -40.86
CA ASP A 119 6.41 17.77 -41.20
C ASP A 119 6.71 18.65 -39.99
N ALA A 120 7.52 19.67 -40.30
CA ALA A 120 8.16 20.62 -39.42
C ALA A 120 7.21 21.30 -38.42
N ILE A 121 7.45 21.10 -37.12
CA ILE A 121 7.04 22.09 -36.11
C ILE A 121 8.30 22.84 -35.66
N ARG A 122 8.49 23.94 -36.39
CA ARG A 122 9.13 25.20 -36.03
C ARG A 122 9.34 25.39 -34.53
N GLU A 123 10.61 25.53 -34.14
CA GLU A 123 11.03 26.12 -32.87
C GLU A 123 10.40 27.52 -32.73
N GLN A 124 9.51 27.68 -31.75
CA GLN A 124 9.24 28.96 -31.11
C GLN A 124 9.50 28.75 -29.62
N THR A 125 10.70 29.14 -29.22
CA THR A 125 11.07 29.39 -27.84
C THR A 125 10.42 30.70 -27.41
N ASP A 126 9.18 30.63 -26.96
CA ASP A 126 8.65 31.68 -26.10
C ASP A 126 8.61 31.07 -24.70
N GLU A 127 9.53 31.54 -23.86
CA GLU A 127 9.61 31.30 -22.43
C GLU A 127 8.32 31.80 -21.76
N GLU A 128 7.26 30.99 -21.85
CA GLU A 128 6.09 31.15 -21.02
C GLU A 128 6.49 30.69 -19.61
N GLN A 129 6.95 31.65 -18.80
CA GLN A 129 7.19 31.43 -17.36
C GLN A 129 5.92 30.88 -16.74
N ASP A 130 5.95 29.60 -16.38
CA ASP A 130 4.88 28.95 -15.62
C ASP A 130 4.77 29.70 -14.28
N PRO A 131 3.64 30.39 -13.98
CA PRO A 131 3.45 31.09 -12.71
C PRO A 131 3.51 30.15 -11.48
N ARG A 132 3.59 28.83 -11.72
CA ARG A 132 3.81 27.81 -10.70
C ARG A 132 5.27 27.65 -10.27
N GLU A 133 6.25 28.04 -11.09
CA GLU A 133 7.68 28.03 -10.68
C GLU A 133 8.02 29.20 -9.75
N GLU A 134 7.39 30.37 -9.93
CA GLU A 134 7.60 31.53 -9.04
C GLU A 134 7.13 31.23 -7.60
N PHE A 135 6.04 30.47 -7.45
CA PHE A 135 5.53 30.05 -6.13
C PHE A 135 6.43 29.04 -5.41
N LEU A 136 7.25 28.28 -6.15
CA LEU A 136 8.19 27.29 -5.59
C LEU A 136 9.50 27.93 -5.14
N ALA A 137 9.92 29.03 -5.78
CA ALA A 137 11.11 29.79 -5.40
C ALA A 137 10.88 30.58 -4.09
N GLU A 138 9.70 31.18 -3.91
CA GLU A 138 9.36 31.92 -2.69
C GLU A 138 9.32 31.00 -1.45
N TYR A 139 8.87 29.74 -1.61
CA TYR A 139 8.84 28.77 -0.51
C TYR A 139 10.23 28.22 -0.10
N GLN A 140 11.23 28.28 -0.99
CA GLN A 140 12.59 27.84 -0.68
C GLN A 140 13.41 28.88 0.09
N GLU A 141 13.12 30.17 -0.07
CA GLU A 141 13.83 31.22 0.69
C GLU A 141 13.33 31.33 2.13
N GLU A 142 12.01 31.15 2.39
CA GLU A 142 11.48 31.18 3.76
C GLU A 142 11.88 29.97 4.60
N THR A 143 12.15 28.81 3.99
CA THR A 143 12.60 27.61 4.71
C THR A 143 14.11 27.57 4.95
N SER A 144 14.91 28.35 4.24
CA SER A 144 16.37 28.36 4.40
C SER A 144 16.87 29.14 5.62
N LEU A 145 16.05 30.04 6.18
CA LEU A 145 16.39 30.80 7.39
C LEU A 145 15.95 30.14 8.70
N GLU A 146 15.07 29.14 8.65
CA GLU A 146 14.57 28.44 9.85
C GLU A 146 15.20 27.05 10.06
N ILE A 147 15.99 26.55 9.10
CA ILE A 147 16.65 25.22 9.16
C ILE A 147 18.17 25.31 9.45
N GLN A 148 18.72 26.49 9.73
CA GLN A 148 20.13 26.60 10.16
C GLN A 148 20.37 26.25 11.63
N ASP A 149 19.31 26.05 12.44
CA ASP A 149 19.44 25.74 13.88
C ASP A 149 19.15 24.28 14.26
N ILE A 150 18.97 23.36 13.30
CA ILE A 150 18.73 21.91 13.60
C ILE A 150 19.93 21.03 13.18
N HIS A 151 21.04 21.62 12.72
CA HIS A 151 22.22 20.88 12.24
C HIS A 151 23.42 20.85 13.20
N LEU A 152 23.20 20.90 14.51
CA LEU A 152 24.18 20.43 15.49
C LEU A 152 23.56 19.32 16.36
N GLU A 153 24.24 18.17 16.38
CA GLU A 153 23.96 16.96 17.19
C GLU A 153 23.15 15.82 16.56
N VAL A 154 23.46 15.42 15.32
CA VAL A 154 23.45 13.97 14.99
C VAL A 154 24.78 13.59 14.34
N GLY A 155 25.85 13.69 15.12
CA GLY A 155 27.09 12.98 14.83
C GLY A 155 26.93 11.50 15.17
N VAL A 156 26.46 10.68 14.21
CA VAL A 156 26.72 9.23 14.20
C VAL A 156 26.84 8.71 12.76
N THR A 157 27.82 9.22 12.00
CA THR A 157 28.44 8.43 10.93
C THR A 157 29.39 7.42 11.58
N GLY A 158 28.79 6.43 12.24
CA GLY A 158 29.49 5.35 12.91
C GLY A 158 28.90 4.01 12.49
N ALA A 159 29.42 3.46 11.41
CA ALA A 159 29.44 2.03 11.09
C ALA A 159 28.27 1.18 11.66
N LEU A 160 27.13 1.14 10.96
CA LEU A 160 26.17 0.05 11.14
C LEU A 160 26.76 -1.23 10.53
N ARG A 161 27.59 -1.88 11.33
CA ARG A 161 28.03 -3.27 11.24
C ARG A 161 27.08 -4.16 12.08
N SER A 162 25.76 -3.92 12.00
CA SER A 162 24.76 -4.79 12.64
C SER A 162 24.20 -5.78 11.63
N GLU A 163 24.01 -7.03 12.05
CA GLU A 163 23.51 -8.14 11.24
C GLU A 163 22.12 -7.91 10.64
N GLU A 164 21.40 -6.88 11.12
CA GLU A 164 20.08 -6.47 10.63
C GLU A 164 20.12 -5.77 9.26
N GLY A 165 21.22 -5.10 8.92
CA GLY A 165 21.42 -4.50 7.60
C GLY A 165 21.52 -5.54 6.46
N LEU A 166 21.84 -6.80 6.79
CA LEU A 166 21.93 -7.89 5.82
C LEU A 166 20.56 -8.54 5.51
N ALA A 167 19.56 -8.36 6.36
CA ALA A 167 18.23 -8.94 6.18
C ALA A 167 17.45 -8.26 5.05
N LEU A 168 17.62 -6.95 4.86
CA LEU A 168 16.92 -6.19 3.82
C LEU A 168 17.49 -6.44 2.42
N SER A 169 18.80 -6.70 2.30
CA SER A 169 19.41 -7.08 1.00
C SER A 169 18.97 -8.47 0.51
N LYS A 170 18.66 -9.41 1.41
CA LYS A 170 18.17 -10.75 1.02
C LYS A 170 16.77 -10.75 0.42
N LEU A 171 15.97 -9.72 0.68
CA LEU A 171 14.61 -9.60 0.15
C LEU A 171 14.52 -8.87 -1.20
N GLY A 172 15.65 -8.38 -1.74
CA GLY A 172 15.69 -7.70 -3.04
C GLY A 172 14.82 -6.44 -3.14
N LEU A 173 14.36 -5.92 -2.00
CA LEU A 173 13.48 -4.75 -1.95
C LEU A 173 14.34 -3.49 -2.01
N THR A 174 14.41 -2.89 -3.19
CA THR A 174 14.96 -1.54 -3.36
C THR A 174 14.04 -0.53 -2.67
N TYR A 175 14.61 0.60 -2.25
CA TYR A 175 13.86 1.70 -1.63
C TYR A 175 12.63 2.15 -2.46
N GLY A 176 12.71 2.02 -3.80
CA GLY A 176 11.57 2.27 -4.70
C GLY A 176 10.40 1.30 -4.48
N GLY A 177 10.67 0.00 -4.30
CA GLY A 177 9.63 -1.00 -4.06
C GLY A 177 8.88 -0.81 -2.75
N LEU A 178 9.55 -0.28 -1.71
CA LEU A 178 8.91 0.06 -0.44
C LEU A 178 7.92 1.22 -0.59
N LYS A 179 8.29 2.25 -1.36
CA LYS A 179 7.44 3.43 -1.61
C LYS A 179 6.15 3.06 -2.37
N ASP A 180 6.26 2.16 -3.34
CA ASP A 180 5.11 1.67 -4.11
C ASP A 180 4.19 0.74 -3.31
N MET A 181 4.73 0.01 -2.34
CA MET A 181 3.93 -0.83 -1.43
C MET A 181 3.12 0.03 -0.46
N VAL A 182 3.73 1.07 0.12
CA VAL A 182 3.04 2.01 1.01
C VAL A 182 1.93 2.75 0.25
N ARG A 183 2.20 3.22 -0.98
CA ARG A 183 1.21 3.91 -1.82
C ARG A 183 0.01 3.01 -2.19
N ARG A 184 0.25 1.72 -2.45
CA ARG A 184 -0.83 0.76 -2.75
C ARG A 184 -1.71 0.47 -1.53
N ASN A 185 -1.13 0.38 -0.34
CA ASN A 185 -1.89 0.13 0.89
C ASN A 185 -2.71 1.35 1.31
N THR A 186 -2.20 2.57 1.17
CA THR A 186 -2.97 3.79 1.47
C THR A 186 -4.14 3.98 0.50
N LEU A 187 -3.93 3.77 -0.80
CA LEU A 187 -5.00 3.85 -1.81
C LEU A 187 -6.10 2.82 -1.60
N LYS A 188 -5.75 1.61 -1.14
CA LYS A 188 -6.74 0.57 -0.85
C LYS A 188 -7.61 0.95 0.36
N SER A 189 -7.00 1.51 1.40
CA SER A 189 -7.73 2.00 2.58
C SER A 189 -8.71 3.13 2.22
N VAL A 190 -8.28 4.10 1.40
CA VAL A 190 -9.14 5.22 0.97
C VAL A 190 -10.28 4.74 0.07
N LYS A 191 -10.03 3.77 -0.81
CA LYS A 191 -11.06 3.18 -1.68
C LYS A 191 -12.13 2.41 -0.90
N ASP A 192 -11.73 1.68 0.14
CA ASP A 192 -12.65 0.94 1.00
C ASP A 192 -13.49 1.87 1.91
N GLU A 193 -13.04 3.11 2.13
CA GLU A 193 -13.79 4.16 2.82
C GLU A 193 -14.83 4.81 1.88
N LEU A 194 -14.45 5.13 0.64
CA LEU A 194 -15.34 5.71 -0.37
C LEU A 194 -16.48 4.77 -0.84
N LEU A 195 -16.31 3.45 -0.68
CA LEU A 195 -17.34 2.46 -1.04
C LEU A 195 -18.38 2.21 0.07
N LYS A 196 -18.24 2.87 1.23
CA LYS A 196 -19.16 2.74 2.37
C LYS A 196 -20.21 3.87 2.45
N GLU A 197 -20.11 4.87 1.58
CA GLU A 197 -21.14 5.92 1.39
C GLU A 197 -22.13 5.52 0.28
#